data_AF-P40031-F1
#
_entry.id   AF-P40031-F1
#
_cell.length_a   1.000
_cell.length_b   1.000
_cell.length_c   1.000
_cell.angle_alpha   90.00
_cell.angle_beta   90.00
_cell.angle_gamma   90.00
#
_symmetry.space_group_name_H-M   'P 1'
#
loop_
_entity.id
_entity.type
_entity.pdbx_description
1 polymer ?
#
loop_
_entity_poly.entity_id
_entity_poly.type
_entity_poly.pdbx_seq_one_letter_code
_entity_poly.pdbx_strand_id
1 'polypeptide(L)'
;MGKNHFLKDFSALPEDVLIENERGITLLGYPLFSPKILLPHVDPPQFQRLNTENGSLIALSKNTISNFIELYPIDLSTERTAGSSSSQMTKWFVLMDYKEKYDIDDQGWCYSWNFNNSRWKSKNGLVRRRVWVRLPTTSHGLD
;
A
#
# COMPACT_ATOMS: atom_id res chain seq x y z
N MET A 1 2.82 -6.34 -16.88
CA MET A 1 2.49 -5.31 -15.87
C MET A 1 1.02 -5.46 -15.51
N GLY A 2 0.69 -5.64 -14.23
CA GLY A 2 -0.71 -5.68 -13.78
C GLY A 2 -1.31 -4.27 -13.83
N LYS A 3 -2.46 -4.11 -14.50
CA LYS A 3 -3.22 -2.85 -14.45
C LYS A 3 -3.85 -2.72 -13.07
N ASN A 4 -3.74 -1.53 -12.48
CA ASN A 4 -4.39 -1.24 -11.20
C ASN A 4 -5.91 -1.06 -11.43
N HIS A 5 -6.72 -1.97 -10.91
CA HIS A 5 -8.17 -1.83 -10.87
C HIS A 5 -8.70 -1.31 -9.52
N PHE A 6 -7.82 -1.26 -8.52
CA PHE A 6 -8.13 -0.90 -7.14
C PHE A 6 -8.14 0.62 -6.97
N LEU A 7 -6.98 1.27 -7.12
CA LEU A 7 -6.94 2.73 -7.11
C LEU A 7 -7.41 3.26 -8.46
N LYS A 8 -8.27 4.26 -8.41
CA LYS A 8 -8.70 5.09 -9.55
C LYS A 8 -8.47 6.55 -9.16
N ASP A 9 -8.52 7.46 -10.13
CA ASP A 9 -8.25 8.89 -9.94
C ASP A 9 -6.84 9.19 -9.40
N PHE A 10 -5.81 8.74 -10.11
CA PHE A 10 -4.41 8.88 -9.69
C PHE A 10 -3.96 10.33 -9.46
N SER A 11 -4.63 11.31 -10.08
CA SER A 11 -4.36 12.74 -9.90
C SER A 11 -4.72 13.27 -8.51
N ALA A 12 -5.62 12.59 -7.78
CA ALA A 12 -5.98 12.96 -6.42
C ALA A 12 -5.07 12.31 -5.37
N LEU A 13 -4.23 11.36 -5.78
CA LEU A 13 -3.28 10.70 -4.90
C LEU A 13 -1.97 11.49 -4.83
N PRO A 14 -1.25 11.41 -3.70
CA PRO A 14 0.10 11.96 -3.62
C PRO A 14 1.04 11.22 -4.58
N GLU A 15 2.22 11.78 -4.81
CA GLU A 15 3.20 11.24 -5.76
C GLU A 15 3.64 9.81 -5.41
N ASP A 16 3.87 9.56 -4.11
CA ASP A 16 4.40 8.29 -3.61
C ASP A 16 3.28 7.46 -2.96
N VAL A 17 2.83 6.44 -3.69
CA VAL A 17 1.79 5.50 -3.24
C VAL A 17 2.30 4.07 -3.32
N LEU A 18 2.22 3.36 -2.19
CA LEU A 18 2.55 1.94 -2.10
C LEU A 18 1.31 1.13 -1.74
N ILE A 19 1.27 -0.08 -2.25
CA ILE A 19 0.22 -1.05 -2.02
C ILE A 19 0.86 -2.26 -1.34
N GLU A 20 0.35 -2.58 -0.17
CA GLU A 20 0.69 -3.77 0.60
C GLU A 20 -0.38 -4.85 0.37
N ASN A 21 0.05 -6.07 0.08
CA ASN A 21 -0.81 -7.21 -0.22
C ASN A 21 -0.49 -8.38 0.72
N GLU A 22 -1.53 -9.04 1.22
CA GLU A 22 -1.39 -10.28 1.96
C GLU A 22 -2.51 -11.26 1.60
N ARG A 23 -2.19 -12.55 1.63
CA ARG A 23 -3.19 -13.62 1.57
C ARG A 23 -3.45 -14.13 2.98
N GLY A 24 -4.63 -14.70 3.19
CA GLY A 24 -5.08 -15.26 4.44
C GLY A 24 -5.51 -16.72 4.32
N ILE A 25 -5.45 -17.41 5.44
CA ILE A 25 -6.03 -18.73 5.68
C ILE A 25 -6.94 -18.66 6.91
N THR A 26 -7.98 -19.47 6.95
CA THR A 26 -8.81 -19.59 8.14
C THR A 26 -8.33 -20.79 8.96
N LEU A 27 -7.78 -20.54 10.14
CA LEU A 27 -7.34 -21.56 11.08
C LEU A 27 -8.27 -21.55 12.30
N LEU A 28 -8.97 -22.67 12.54
CA LEU A 28 -9.92 -22.80 13.66
C LEU A 28 -10.96 -21.65 13.73
N GLY A 29 -11.40 -21.15 12.57
CA GLY A 29 -12.34 -20.04 12.45
C GLY A 29 -11.70 -18.65 12.46
N TYR A 30 -10.42 -18.53 12.80
CA TYR A 30 -9.71 -17.24 12.82
C TYR A 30 -8.98 -16.98 11.50
N PRO A 31 -9.22 -15.83 10.84
CA PRO A 31 -8.47 -15.47 9.65
C PRO A 31 -7.05 -15.01 10.03
N LEU A 32 -6.05 -15.71 9.53
CA LEU A 32 -4.64 -15.34 9.67
C LEU A 32 -4.11 -14.88 8.33
N PHE A 33 -3.57 -13.67 8.28
CA PHE A 33 -3.00 -13.09 7.06
C PHE A 33 -1.49 -13.00 7.16
N SER A 34 -0.80 -13.28 6.05
CA SER A 34 0.64 -13.15 5.95
C SER A 34 1.08 -12.91 4.50
N PRO A 35 2.13 -12.11 4.27
CA PRO A 35 2.71 -11.97 2.95
C PRO A 35 3.45 -13.24 2.51
N LYS A 36 3.81 -14.14 3.44
CA LYS A 36 4.51 -15.41 3.16
C LYS A 36 3.62 -16.46 2.50
N ILE A 37 2.30 -16.30 2.58
CA ILE A 37 1.32 -17.20 1.95
C ILE A 37 0.77 -16.65 0.63
N LEU A 38 1.33 -15.55 0.12
CA LEU A 38 1.08 -15.12 -1.24
C LEU A 38 1.59 -16.19 -2.21
N LEU A 39 0.77 -16.55 -3.18
CA LEU A 39 1.10 -17.52 -4.21
C LEU A 39 1.99 -16.85 -5.27
N PRO A 40 3.26 -17.29 -5.46
CA PRO A 40 4.13 -16.73 -6.49
C PRO A 40 3.47 -16.82 -7.86
N HIS A 41 3.61 -15.75 -8.66
CA HIS A 41 3.04 -15.60 -10.01
C HIS A 41 1.52 -15.50 -10.13
N VAL A 42 0.75 -15.95 -9.14
CA VAL A 42 -0.72 -15.83 -9.10
C VAL A 42 -1.13 -14.56 -8.38
N ASP A 43 -0.53 -14.33 -7.21
CA ASP A 43 -0.82 -13.17 -6.38
C ASP A 43 0.11 -11.99 -6.74
N PRO A 44 -0.35 -10.75 -6.53
CA PRO A 44 0.56 -9.62 -6.52
C PRO A 44 1.62 -9.79 -5.42
N PRO A 45 2.82 -9.24 -5.61
CA PRO A 45 3.85 -9.26 -4.58
C PRO A 45 3.41 -8.44 -3.35
N GLN A 46 4.06 -8.71 -2.23
CA GLN A 46 3.78 -8.05 -0.94
C GLN A 46 3.71 -6.53 -1.08
N PHE A 47 4.70 -5.90 -1.73
CA PHE A 47 4.73 -4.46 -1.93
C PHE A 47 4.81 -4.09 -3.41
N GLN A 48 3.90 -3.21 -3.82
CA GLN A 48 3.88 -2.62 -5.16
C GLN A 48 3.85 -1.09 -5.04
N ARG A 49 4.63 -0.39 -5.87
CA ARG A 49 4.49 1.05 -6.06
C ARG A 49 3.51 1.33 -7.18
N LEU A 50 2.60 2.26 -6.97
CA LEU A 50 1.79 2.81 -8.04
C LEU A 50 2.59 3.91 -8.75
N ASN A 51 2.81 3.73 -10.05
CA ASN A 51 3.20 4.84 -10.90
C ASN A 51 1.94 5.68 -11.17
N THR A 52 1.89 6.90 -10.64
CA THR A 52 0.74 7.81 -10.73
C THR A 52 0.55 8.38 -12.14
N GLU A 53 1.61 8.45 -12.95
CA GLU A 53 1.56 8.97 -14.33
C GLU A 53 0.78 8.04 -15.26
N ASN A 54 0.94 6.72 -15.11
CA ASN A 54 0.34 5.73 -16.01
C ASN A 54 -0.54 4.67 -15.33
N GLY A 55 -0.67 4.71 -14.00
CA GLY A 55 -1.47 3.76 -13.22
C GLY A 55 -0.90 2.35 -13.12
N SER A 56 0.34 2.13 -13.57
CA SER A 56 0.98 0.81 -13.51
C SER A 56 1.49 0.49 -12.10
N LEU A 57 1.48 -0.81 -11.77
CA LEU A 57 2.01 -1.31 -10.50
C LEU A 57 3.40 -1.92 -10.72
N ILE A 58 4.38 -1.41 -9.97
CA ILE A 58 5.78 -1.84 -10.01
C ILE A 58 6.07 -2.63 -8.73
N ALA A 59 6.52 -3.88 -8.84
CA ALA A 59 6.93 -4.66 -7.68
C ALA A 59 8.18 -4.03 -7.03
N LEU A 60 8.14 -3.77 -5.73
CA LEU A 60 9.29 -3.22 -5.01
C LEU A 60 10.31 -4.29 -4.60
N SER A 61 9.82 -5.49 -4.30
CA SER A 61 10.66 -6.62 -3.93
C SER A 61 10.16 -7.89 -4.60
N LYS A 62 11.10 -8.75 -4.99
CA LYS A 62 10.81 -10.12 -5.44
C LYS A 62 10.62 -11.07 -4.25
N ASN A 63 11.24 -10.74 -3.12
CA ASN A 63 11.22 -11.56 -1.92
C ASN A 63 10.29 -10.94 -0.87
N THR A 64 9.70 -11.78 -0.02
CA THR A 64 8.96 -11.30 1.16
C THR A 64 9.92 -10.62 2.12
N ILE A 65 9.62 -9.39 2.50
CA ILE A 65 10.35 -8.63 3.52
C ILE A 65 9.60 -8.69 4.84
N SER A 66 10.32 -8.65 5.96
CA SER A 66 9.69 -8.80 7.28
C SER A 66 9.10 -7.50 7.79
N ASN A 67 9.67 -6.37 7.39
CA ASN A 67 9.22 -5.05 7.83
C ASN A 67 9.17 -4.06 6.65
N PHE A 68 8.12 -3.23 6.61
CA PHE A 68 8.02 -2.11 5.68
C PHE A 68 9.21 -1.14 5.80
N ILE A 69 9.78 -1.00 7.01
CA ILE A 69 10.98 -0.19 7.27
C ILE A 69 12.20 -0.70 6.49
N GLU A 70 12.24 -1.97 6.06
CA GLU A 70 13.31 -2.47 5.17
C GLU A 70 13.24 -1.86 3.77
N LEU A 71 12.08 -1.30 3.39
CA LEU A 71 11.95 -0.47 2.19
C LEU A 71 12.45 0.96 2.45
N TYR A 72 12.75 1.34 3.70
CA TYR A 72 13.16 2.68 4.10
C TYR A 72 14.70 2.80 4.25
N PRO A 73 15.31 3.91 3.79
CA PRO A 73 14.70 4.90 2.90
C PRO A 73 14.48 4.25 1.53
N ILE A 74 13.33 4.49 0.91
CA ILE A 74 13.29 4.36 -0.56
C ILE A 74 14.20 5.50 -1.01
N ASP A 75 15.45 5.16 -1.31
CA ASP A 75 16.51 6.09 -1.73
C ASP A 75 16.12 6.69 -3.09
N LEU A 76 15.18 7.63 -3.04
CA LEU A 76 14.69 8.40 -4.17
C LEU A 76 15.61 9.61 -4.39
N SER A 77 16.91 9.53 -4.11
CA SER A 77 17.89 10.63 -4.30
C SER A 77 17.62 11.97 -3.58
N THR A 78 16.42 12.21 -3.04
CA THR A 78 15.99 13.50 -2.48
C THR A 78 16.45 13.71 -1.04
N GLU A 79 16.80 12.66 -0.29
CA GLU A 79 17.45 12.87 1.01
C GLU A 79 18.88 13.41 0.85
N ARG A 80 19.57 13.14 -0.28
CA ARG A 80 20.99 13.50 -0.45
C ARG A 80 21.25 14.98 -0.68
N THR A 81 20.28 15.77 -1.15
CA THR A 81 20.53 17.20 -1.42
C THR A 81 20.27 18.11 -0.22
N ALA A 82 19.85 17.56 0.92
CA ALA A 82 19.29 18.36 1.98
C ALA A 82 20.08 18.40 3.29
N GLY A 83 21.40 18.28 3.14
CA GLY A 83 22.30 19.17 3.88
C GLY A 83 22.02 20.67 3.61
N SER A 84 21.20 21.00 2.61
CA SER A 84 20.51 22.30 2.49
C SER A 84 19.18 22.28 3.25
N SER A 85 19.05 23.17 4.21
CA SER A 85 18.07 23.40 5.29
C SER A 85 16.55 23.29 5.01
N SER A 86 16.10 22.66 3.94
CA SER A 86 14.68 22.57 3.55
C SER A 86 14.25 21.20 3.04
N SER A 87 14.93 20.11 3.45
CA SER A 87 14.35 18.77 3.23
C SER A 87 13.10 18.64 4.06
N GLN A 88 11.98 18.80 3.35
CA GLN A 88 10.66 18.59 3.89
C GLN A 88 10.63 17.16 4.43
N MET A 89 10.60 17.03 5.75
CA MET A 89 10.55 15.74 6.40
C MET A 89 9.29 15.04 5.94
N THR A 90 9.37 14.02 5.09
CA THR A 90 8.19 13.25 4.68
C THR A 90 7.92 12.10 5.62
N LYS A 91 6.67 11.69 5.80
CA LYS A 91 6.28 10.49 6.54
C LYS A 91 5.31 9.63 5.74
N TRP A 92 5.29 8.33 6.04
CA TRP A 92 4.33 7.39 5.49
C TRP A 92 3.08 7.33 6.35
N PHE A 93 1.93 7.33 5.70
CA PHE A 93 0.61 7.25 6.31
C PHE A 93 -0.20 6.16 5.61
N VAL A 94 -1.17 5.60 6.32
CA VAL A 94 -2.13 4.67 5.73
C VAL A 94 -3.29 5.47 5.15
N LEU A 95 -3.65 5.18 3.90
CA LEU A 95 -4.78 5.82 3.24
C LEU A 95 -6.10 5.18 3.72
N MET A 96 -6.87 5.94 4.48
CA MET A 96 -8.13 5.51 5.12
C MET A 96 -9.39 5.97 4.38
N ASP A 97 -9.27 6.70 3.29
CA ASP A 97 -10.41 7.14 2.50
C ASP A 97 -10.13 6.92 1.01
N TYR A 98 -11.09 6.28 0.34
CA TYR A 98 -11.10 6.06 -1.10
C TYR A 98 -12.34 6.69 -1.75
N LYS A 99 -12.75 7.89 -1.29
CA LYS A 99 -13.95 8.58 -1.75
C LYS A 99 -15.18 7.67 -1.68
N GLU A 100 -15.38 7.04 -0.52
CA GLU A 100 -16.51 6.13 -0.24
C GLU A 100 -16.59 4.86 -1.12
N LYS A 101 -15.57 4.60 -1.96
CA LYS A 101 -15.59 3.47 -2.89
C LYS A 101 -15.33 2.12 -2.21
N TYR A 102 -14.52 2.13 -1.15
CA TYR A 102 -14.12 0.94 -0.42
C TYR A 102 -14.36 1.13 1.06
N ASP A 103 -14.79 0.04 1.68
CA ASP A 103 -14.94 -0.05 3.12
C ASP A 103 -13.63 -0.62 3.69
N ILE A 104 -13.10 0.01 4.72
CA ILE A 104 -11.77 -0.26 5.28
C ILE A 104 -11.93 -0.53 6.77
N ASP A 105 -11.15 -1.46 7.33
CA ASP A 105 -11.10 -1.63 8.78
C ASP A 105 -10.37 -0.48 9.49
N ASP A 106 -10.36 -0.53 10.82
CA ASP A 106 -9.69 0.45 11.70
C ASP A 106 -8.16 0.46 11.56
N GLN A 107 -7.59 -0.56 10.93
CA GLN A 107 -6.15 -0.71 10.68
C GLN A 107 -5.78 -0.39 9.22
N GLY A 108 -6.72 0.05 8.39
CA GLY A 108 -6.48 0.44 7.01
C GLY A 108 -6.48 -0.71 5.98
N TRP A 109 -6.93 -1.90 6.36
CA TRP A 109 -7.05 -3.02 5.44
C TRP A 109 -8.41 -3.08 4.73
N CYS A 110 -8.33 -3.37 3.44
CA CYS A 110 -9.44 -3.75 2.59
C CYS A 110 -9.36 -5.26 2.32
N TYR A 111 -10.48 -5.98 2.42
CA TYR A 111 -10.57 -7.42 2.25
C TYR A 111 -11.34 -7.81 0.99
N SER A 112 -10.95 -8.93 0.38
CA SER A 112 -11.68 -9.56 -0.71
C SER A 112 -11.41 -11.07 -0.79
N TRP A 113 -12.14 -11.78 -1.64
CA TRP A 113 -11.92 -13.21 -1.90
C TRP A 113 -10.78 -13.45 -2.91
N ASN A 114 -10.46 -12.46 -3.75
CA ASN A 114 -9.36 -12.50 -4.70
C ASN A 114 -8.82 -11.09 -4.97
N PHE A 115 -7.55 -10.98 -5.40
CA PHE A 115 -6.91 -9.69 -5.66
C PHE A 115 -7.43 -8.97 -6.91
N ASN A 116 -8.05 -9.70 -7.83
CA ASN A 116 -8.62 -9.16 -9.07
C ASN A 116 -10.11 -8.76 -8.92
N ASN A 117 -10.58 -8.56 -7.69
CA ASN A 117 -11.95 -8.19 -7.44
C ASN A 117 -12.12 -6.67 -7.54
N SER A 118 -13.24 -6.22 -8.08
CA SER A 118 -13.64 -4.81 -8.02
C SER A 118 -14.23 -4.43 -6.66
N ARG A 119 -14.77 -5.41 -5.91
CA ARG A 119 -15.41 -5.21 -4.62
C ARG A 119 -14.47 -5.58 -3.46
N TRP A 120 -14.16 -4.58 -2.66
CA TRP A 120 -13.37 -4.69 -1.43
C TRP A 120 -14.19 -4.18 -0.25
N LYS A 121 -14.02 -4.77 0.93
CA LYS A 121 -14.83 -4.50 2.13
C LYS A 121 -13.95 -4.39 3.38
N SER A 122 -14.49 -3.86 4.48
CA SER A 122 -13.79 -3.77 5.78
C SER A 122 -13.63 -5.11 6.51
N LYS A 123 -14.33 -6.16 6.05
CA LYS A 123 -14.32 -7.48 6.68
C LYS A 123 -14.56 -8.60 5.69
N ASN A 124 -14.13 -9.79 6.08
CA ASN A 124 -14.28 -11.06 5.38
C ASN A 124 -13.56 -11.10 4.03
N GLY A 125 -12.57 -11.98 3.92
CA GLY A 125 -11.84 -12.22 2.68
C GLY A 125 -10.71 -13.20 2.89
N LEU A 126 -10.19 -13.73 1.78
CA LEU A 126 -8.97 -14.55 1.76
C LEU A 126 -7.75 -13.74 1.35
N VAL A 127 -7.94 -12.49 0.93
CA VAL A 127 -6.86 -11.57 0.63
C VAL A 127 -7.18 -10.22 1.22
N ARG A 128 -6.12 -9.49 1.58
CA ARG A 128 -6.24 -8.12 2.06
C ARG A 128 -5.22 -7.20 1.38
N ARG A 129 -5.57 -5.93 1.33
CA ARG A 129 -4.76 -4.88 0.72
C ARG A 129 -4.80 -3.62 1.59
N ARG A 130 -3.66 -2.98 1.77
CA ARG A 130 -3.52 -1.67 2.41
C ARG A 130 -2.77 -0.73 1.48
N VAL A 131 -3.13 0.55 1.49
CA VAL A 131 -2.41 1.56 0.72
C VAL A 131 -1.70 2.50 1.67
N TRP A 132 -0.44 2.74 1.35
CA TRP A 132 0.43 3.65 2.04
C TRP A 132 0.69 4.84 1.13
N VAL A 133 0.66 6.03 1.71
CA VAL A 133 0.92 7.29 1.02
C VAL A 133 1.99 8.06 1.75
N ARG A 134 2.88 8.71 1.00
CA ARG A 134 3.90 9.57 1.58
C ARG A 134 3.45 11.01 1.50
N LEU A 135 3.46 11.70 2.63
CA LEU A 135 3.07 13.11 2.73
C LEU A 135 4.20 13.93 3.38
N PRO A 136 4.38 15.19 2.99
CA PRO A 136 5.28 16.10 3.70
C PRO A 136 4.76 16.35 5.12
N THR A 137 5.65 16.29 6.10
CA THR A 137 5.40 16.77 7.46
C THR A 137 5.49 18.28 7.43
N THR A 138 4.55 18.95 6.76
CA THR A 138 4.43 20.39 6.94
C THR A 138 3.84 20.57 8.33
N SER A 139 4.66 21.07 9.25
CA SER A 139 4.29 21.38 10.63
C SER A 139 3.28 22.53 10.64
N HIS A 140 2.02 22.24 10.36
CA HIS A 140 0.90 23.14 10.58
C HIS A 140 -0.33 22.30 10.99
N GLY A 141 -0.60 22.28 12.29
CA GLY A 141 -1.91 22.00 12.87
C GLY A 141 -2.42 20.57 12.76
N LEU A 142 -1.84 19.67 13.58
CA LEU A 142 -2.57 18.52 14.12
C LEU A 142 -2.46 18.57 15.65
N ASP A 143 -2.88 19.70 16.21
CA ASP A 143 -3.38 19.83 17.59
C ASP A 143 -4.89 20.08 17.49
#